data_AF-A0A317J3F0-F1
#
_entry.id   AF-A0A317J3F0-F1
#
_cell.length_a   1.000
_cell.length_b   1.000
_cell.length_c   1.000
_cell.angle_alpha   90.00
_cell.angle_beta   90.00
_cell.angle_gamma   90.00
#
_symmetry.space_group_name_H-M   'P 1'
#
loop_
_entity.id
_entity.type
_entity.pdbx_description
1 polymer ?
#
loop_
_entity_poly.entity_id
_entity_poly.type
_entity_poly.pdbx_seq_one_letter_code
_entity_poly.pdbx_strand_id
1 'polypeptide(L)'
;MQNDTPAPMRILDLQWREAAGGHEFESTIEISRPDGSKSIVREYWREIDLGDSYMTVRHAVRDAAPAQTFFIYGRKGEVQGDFRTDRTEMLTLQTDGSVRRTEQTVKTWLKGDAMRAKIAAWYRDGTEAGLTADEIFRLIWSLENPAN
;
A
#
# COMPACT_ATOMS: atom_id res chain seq x y z
N MET A 1 -12.44 -21.14 13.74
CA MET A 1 -11.99 -19.92 13.03
C MET A 1 -11.33 -19.05 14.08
N GLN A 2 -10.00 -18.97 14.08
CA GLN A 2 -9.27 -18.06 14.97
C GLN A 2 -9.54 -16.64 14.48
N ASN A 3 -10.04 -15.79 15.37
CA ASN A 3 -10.02 -14.35 15.17
C ASN A 3 -8.55 -13.95 15.18
N ASP A 4 -7.94 -13.86 13.99
CA ASP A 4 -6.64 -13.22 13.82
C ASP A 4 -6.83 -11.74 14.11
N THR A 5 -6.75 -11.36 15.39
CA THR A 5 -6.54 -9.97 15.75
C THR A 5 -5.27 -9.54 15.01
N PRO A 6 -5.35 -8.58 14.08
CA PRO A 6 -4.18 -8.16 13.33
C PRO A 6 -3.11 -7.76 14.33
N ALA A 7 -1.93 -8.37 14.20
CA ALA A 7 -0.87 -8.15 15.15
C ALA A 7 -0.54 -6.65 15.22
N PRO A 8 -0.30 -6.07 16.41
CA PRO A 8 -0.21 -4.64 16.56
C PRO A 8 0.89 -4.09 15.66
N MET A 9 0.46 -3.23 14.73
CA MET A 9 1.27 -2.55 13.74
C MET A 9 1.51 -1.12 14.22
N ARG A 10 2.76 -0.67 14.19
CA ARG A 10 3.13 0.72 14.48
C ARG A 10 3.81 1.32 13.27
N ILE A 11 3.35 2.50 12.85
CA ILE A 11 3.99 3.24 11.77
C ILE A 11 5.14 4.04 12.39
N LEU A 12 6.38 3.73 12.01
CA LEU A 12 7.57 4.42 12.51
C LEU A 12 7.89 5.65 11.67
N ASP A 13 7.69 5.53 10.36
CA ASP A 13 7.85 6.62 9.40
C ASP A 13 6.88 6.41 8.24
N LEU A 14 6.43 7.52 7.68
CA LEU A 14 5.51 7.56 6.56
C LEU A 14 5.74 8.83 5.78
N GLN A 15 5.80 8.72 4.46
CA GLN A 15 5.78 9.85 3.56
C GLN A 15 4.84 9.56 2.42
N TRP A 16 3.95 10.50 2.14
CA TRP A 16 3.05 10.47 1.01
C TRP A 16 3.30 11.69 0.15
N ARG A 17 3.48 11.51 -1.16
CA ARG A 17 3.68 12.63 -2.08
C ARG A 17 2.82 12.45 -3.33
N GLU A 18 2.23 13.56 -3.77
CA GLU A 18 1.62 13.63 -5.09
C GLU A 18 2.74 13.69 -6.13
N ALA A 19 2.64 12.89 -7.19
CA ALA A 19 3.61 12.84 -8.26
C ALA A 19 2.93 13.06 -9.62
N ALA A 20 3.69 13.43 -10.64
CA ALA A 20 3.14 13.60 -11.98
C ALA A 20 2.46 12.29 -12.44
N GLY A 21 1.15 12.37 -12.69
CA GLY A 21 0.34 11.24 -13.12
C GLY A 21 0.02 10.21 -12.05
N GLY A 22 0.20 10.49 -10.76
CA GLY A 22 -0.16 9.55 -9.70
C GLY A 22 0.39 9.92 -8.34
N HIS A 23 0.78 8.92 -7.55
CA HIS A 23 1.23 9.13 -6.18
C HIS A 23 2.35 8.18 -5.79
N GLU A 24 3.14 8.61 -4.82
CA GLU A 24 4.21 7.83 -4.22
C GLU A 24 4.06 7.80 -2.70
N PHE A 25 4.50 6.67 -2.15
CA PHE A 25 4.37 6.30 -0.77
C PHE A 25 5.66 5.64 -0.29
N GLU A 26 6.21 6.15 0.79
CA GLU A 26 7.32 5.53 1.52
C GLU A 26 6.88 5.27 2.95
N SER A 27 7.19 4.09 3.49
CA SER A 27 6.85 3.76 4.87
C SER A 27 7.90 2.88 5.54
N THR A 28 8.02 3.06 6.85
CA THR A 28 8.67 2.11 7.76
C THR A 28 7.67 1.72 8.83
N ILE A 29 7.38 0.42 8.91
CA ILE A 29 6.36 -0.14 9.78
C ILE A 29 7.00 -1.21 10.68
N GLU A 30 6.69 -1.15 11.98
CA GLU A 30 6.99 -2.22 12.93
C GLU A 30 5.76 -3.13 13.07
N ILE A 31 5.94 -4.41 12.80
CA ILE A 31 4.90 -5.46 12.97
C ILE A 31 5.31 -6.31 14.16
N SER A 32 4.45 -6.35 15.18
CA SER A 32 4.60 -7.30 16.28
C SER A 32 4.23 -8.69 15.79
N ARG A 33 4.99 -9.72 16.15
CA ARG A 33 4.68 -11.12 15.83
C ARG A 33 4.01 -11.81 17.01
N PRO A 34 3.29 -12.93 16.79
CA PRO A 34 2.64 -13.68 17.88
C PRO A 34 3.59 -14.17 18.98
N ASP A 35 4.87 -14.37 18.65
CA ASP A 35 5.92 -14.76 19.60
C ASP A 35 6.50 -13.59 20.42
N GLY A 36 5.94 -12.38 20.25
CA GLY A 36 6.40 -11.16 20.92
C GLY A 36 7.61 -10.51 20.25
N SER A 37 8.19 -11.13 19.21
CA SER A 37 9.25 -10.50 18.42
C SER A 37 8.70 -9.40 17.51
N LYS A 38 9.59 -8.56 17.00
CA LYS A 38 9.25 -7.43 16.14
C LYS A 38 9.89 -7.59 14.77
N SER A 39 9.19 -7.15 13.75
CA SER A 39 9.67 -7.11 12.37
C SER A 39 9.56 -5.70 11.84
N ILE A 40 10.60 -5.22 11.16
CA ILE A 40 10.58 -3.94 10.46
C ILE A 40 10.34 -4.21 8.98
N VAL A 41 9.28 -3.62 8.44
CA VAL A 41 9.00 -3.60 7.01
C VAL A 41 9.24 -2.18 6.51
N ARG A 42 10.04 -2.06 5.46
CA ARG A 42 10.23 -0.81 4.74
C ARG A 42 9.66 -0.99 3.35
N GLU A 43 8.85 -0.04 2.91
CA GLU A 43 8.15 -0.13 1.64
C GLU A 43 8.20 1.20 0.92
N TYR A 44 8.61 1.15 -0.34
CA TYR A 44 8.34 2.18 -1.33
C TYR A 44 7.29 1.65 -2.29
N TRP A 45 6.30 2.46 -2.60
CA TRP A 45 5.29 2.17 -3.59
C TRP A 45 5.02 3.42 -4.42
N ARG A 46 4.85 3.26 -5.72
CA ARG A 46 4.45 4.33 -6.62
C ARG A 46 3.46 3.79 -7.62
N GLU A 47 2.44 4.57 -7.89
CA GLU A 47 1.49 4.34 -8.98
C GLU A 47 1.45 5.52 -9.92
N ILE A 48 1.34 5.20 -11.20
CA ILE A 48 1.15 6.14 -12.29
C ILE A 48 -0.14 5.71 -12.98
N ASP A 49 -1.15 6.57 -12.93
CA ASP A 49 -2.37 6.46 -13.70
C ASP A 49 -2.14 7.01 -15.11
N LEU A 50 -2.43 6.19 -16.12
CA LEU A 50 -2.27 6.49 -17.54
C LEU A 50 -3.63 6.59 -18.26
N GLY A 51 -4.72 6.74 -17.51
CA GLY A 51 -6.08 6.82 -18.05
C GLY A 51 -6.74 5.45 -18.12
N ASP A 52 -6.58 4.74 -19.23
CA ASP A 52 -7.14 3.38 -19.44
C ASP A 52 -6.25 2.26 -18.85
N SER A 53 -5.08 2.62 -18.35
CA SER A 53 -4.08 1.74 -17.80
C SER A 53 -3.38 2.41 -16.62
N TYR A 54 -2.55 1.65 -15.92
CA TYR A 54 -1.73 2.12 -14.82
C TYR A 54 -0.43 1.32 -14.72
N MET A 55 0.56 1.91 -14.07
CA MET A 55 1.79 1.24 -13.68
C MET A 55 1.99 1.39 -12.19
N THR A 56 2.36 0.31 -11.50
CA THR A 56 2.83 0.38 -10.13
C THR A 56 4.24 -0.18 -10.01
N VAL A 57 5.03 0.45 -9.14
CA VAL A 57 6.31 -0.06 -8.68
C VAL A 57 6.21 -0.23 -7.18
N ARG A 58 6.57 -1.41 -6.70
CA ARG A 58 6.62 -1.71 -5.27
C ARG A 58 7.99 -2.27 -4.93
N HIS A 59 8.64 -1.71 -3.92
CA HIS A 59 9.90 -2.19 -3.41
C HIS A 59 9.78 -2.35 -1.89
N ALA A 60 9.90 -3.58 -1.40
CA ALA A 60 9.72 -3.87 0.02
C ALA A 60 10.86 -4.70 0.58
N VAL A 61 11.31 -4.34 1.78
CA VAL A 61 12.30 -5.07 2.58
C VAL A 61 11.65 -5.43 3.90
N ARG A 62 11.88 -6.66 4.37
CA ARG A 62 11.48 -7.10 5.71
C ARG A 62 12.70 -7.54 6.49
N ASP A 63 12.97 -6.89 7.61
CA ASP A 63 14.14 -7.12 8.46
C ASP A 63 15.44 -7.10 7.62
N ALA A 64 16.24 -8.16 7.72
CA ALA A 64 17.45 -8.38 6.93
C ALA A 64 17.22 -9.21 5.66
N ALA A 65 15.95 -9.53 5.32
CA ALA A 65 15.66 -10.26 4.09
C ALA A 65 15.99 -9.40 2.87
N PRO A 66 16.44 -10.02 1.76
CA PRO A 66 16.63 -9.30 0.52
C PRO A 66 15.36 -8.55 0.10
N ALA A 67 15.56 -7.36 -0.46
CA ALA A 67 14.46 -6.57 -0.99
C ALA A 67 13.75 -7.30 -2.13
N GLN A 68 12.43 -7.17 -2.19
CA GLN A 68 11.62 -7.63 -3.31
C GLN A 68 11.08 -6.44 -4.08
N THR A 69 11.29 -6.45 -5.39
CA THR A 69 10.77 -5.41 -6.28
C THR A 69 9.75 -6.01 -7.24
N PHE A 70 8.62 -5.35 -7.35
CA PHE A 70 7.53 -5.70 -8.24
C PHE A 70 7.23 -4.51 -9.16
N PHE A 71 7.11 -4.79 -10.44
CA PHE A 71 6.52 -3.87 -11.41
C PHE A 71 5.20 -4.46 -11.86
N ILE A 72 4.12 -3.69 -11.81
CA ILE A 72 2.82 -4.13 -12.29
C ILE A 72 2.36 -3.14 -13.35
N TYR A 73 2.11 -3.64 -14.55
CA TYR A 73 1.33 -2.91 -15.54
C TYR A 73 -0.09 -3.45 -15.54
N GLY A 74 -1.08 -2.57 -15.44
CA GLY A 74 -2.49 -2.95 -15.43
C GLY A 74 -3.28 -2.21 -16.50
N ARG A 75 -4.12 -2.93 -17.24
CA ARG A 75 -5.16 -2.34 -18.09
C ARG A 75 -6.48 -2.38 -17.34
N LYS A 76 -7.09 -1.20 -17.18
CA LYS A 76 -8.39 -1.04 -16.54
C LYS A 76 -9.46 -1.70 -17.42
N GLY A 77 -10.27 -2.57 -16.85
CA GLY A 77 -11.33 -3.24 -17.58
C GLY A 77 -12.72 -2.75 -17.17
N GLU A 78 -13.70 -3.63 -17.33
CA GLU A 78 -15.10 -3.31 -17.07
C GLU A 78 -15.36 -3.04 -15.59
N VAL A 79 -16.25 -2.08 -15.34
CA VAL A 79 -16.75 -1.74 -14.00
C VAL A 79 -18.11 -2.41 -13.79
N GLN A 80 -18.25 -3.13 -12.68
CA GLN A 80 -19.48 -3.78 -12.27
C GLN A 80 -19.73 -3.48 -10.78
N GLY A 81 -20.64 -2.53 -10.52
CA GLY A 81 -20.90 -2.03 -9.18
C GLY A 81 -19.65 -1.37 -8.58
N ASP A 82 -19.24 -1.83 -7.40
CA ASP A 82 -18.07 -1.31 -6.67
C ASP A 82 -16.72 -1.87 -7.16
N PHE A 83 -16.71 -2.74 -8.17
CA PHE A 83 -15.51 -3.44 -8.62
C PHE A 83 -15.17 -3.13 -10.07
N ARG A 84 -13.87 -3.10 -10.37
CA ARG A 84 -13.30 -3.05 -11.72
C ARG A 84 -12.47 -4.31 -11.96
N THR A 85 -12.59 -4.92 -13.14
CA THR A 85 -11.82 -6.13 -13.46
C THR A 85 -10.64 -5.77 -14.36
N ASP A 86 -9.44 -5.77 -13.80
CA ASP A 86 -8.22 -5.35 -14.48
C ASP A 86 -7.44 -6.54 -15.02
N ARG A 87 -6.80 -6.37 -16.18
CA ARG A 87 -5.80 -7.33 -16.67
C ARG A 87 -4.42 -6.79 -16.32
N THR A 88 -3.65 -7.56 -15.58
CA THR A 88 -2.35 -7.12 -15.06
C THR A 88 -1.25 -8.04 -15.50
N GLU A 89 -0.10 -7.44 -15.75
CA GLU A 89 1.19 -8.10 -15.90
C GLU A 89 2.07 -7.67 -14.74
N MET A 90 2.63 -8.63 -14.02
CA MET A 90 3.55 -8.42 -12.91
C MET A 90 4.93 -8.97 -13.26
N LEU A 91 5.95 -8.15 -13.11
CA LEU A 91 7.35 -8.55 -13.12
C LEU A 91 7.87 -8.55 -11.68
N THR A 92 8.33 -9.70 -11.20
CA THR A 92 9.02 -9.82 -9.92
C THR A 92 10.51 -9.95 -10.16
N LEU A 93 11.30 -9.00 -9.66
CA LEU A 93 12.76 -9.11 -9.66
C LEU A 93 13.17 -9.95 -8.46
N GLN A 94 13.80 -11.09 -8.74
CA GLN A 94 14.30 -12.00 -7.73
C GLN A 94 15.69 -11.59 -7.27
N THR A 95 16.11 -12.15 -6.14
CA THR A 95 17.40 -11.85 -5.50
C THR A 95 18.61 -12.37 -6.28
N ASP A 96 18.39 -13.37 -7.14
CA ASP A 96 19.38 -13.93 -8.05
C ASP A 96 19.51 -13.14 -9.36
N GLY A 97 18.79 -12.01 -9.48
CA GLY A 97 18.74 -11.18 -10.68
C GLY A 97 17.81 -11.69 -11.77
N SER A 98 17.16 -12.84 -11.58
CA SER A 98 16.14 -13.32 -12.52
C SER A 98 14.86 -12.48 -12.43
N VAL A 99 14.12 -12.45 -13.54
CA VAL A 99 12.82 -11.79 -13.62
C VAL A 99 11.75 -12.84 -13.86
N ARG A 100 10.78 -12.91 -12.94
CA ARG A 100 9.58 -13.72 -13.11
C ARG A 100 8.44 -12.85 -13.61
N ARG A 101 7.83 -13.25 -14.74
CA ARG A 101 6.65 -12.61 -15.31
C ARG A 101 5.39 -13.39 -14.95
N THR A 102 4.31 -12.71 -14.60
CA THR A 102 3.01 -13.33 -14.32
C THR A 102 1.91 -12.43 -14.86
N GLU A 103 0.96 -13.02 -15.57
CA GLU A 103 -0.24 -12.32 -16.05
C GLU A 103 -1.45 -12.82 -15.26
N GLN A 104 -2.32 -11.91 -14.85
CA GLN A 104 -3.50 -12.25 -14.05
C GLN A 104 -4.63 -11.23 -14.28
N THR A 105 -5.86 -11.70 -14.08
CA THR A 105 -7.04 -10.83 -14.02
C THR A 105 -7.39 -10.57 -12.56
N VAL A 106 -7.42 -9.31 -12.14
CA VAL A 106 -7.62 -8.90 -10.74
C VAL A 106 -8.92 -8.12 -10.61
N LYS A 107 -9.71 -8.41 -9.57
CA LYS A 107 -10.83 -7.55 -9.19
C LYS A 107 -10.33 -6.46 -8.25
N THR A 108 -10.33 -5.23 -8.75
CA THR A 108 -9.96 -4.03 -8.00
C THR A 108 -11.22 -3.42 -7.38
N TRP A 109 -11.21 -3.22 -6.07
CA TRP A 109 -12.32 -2.58 -5.37
C TRP A 109 -12.17 -1.05 -5.42
N LEU A 110 -13.11 -0.38 -6.09
CA LEU A 110 -13.03 1.07 -6.37
C LEU A 110 -13.11 1.93 -5.09
N LYS A 111 -13.78 1.44 -4.05
CA LYS A 111 -13.77 2.11 -2.73
C LYS A 111 -12.38 2.09 -2.10
N GLY A 112 -11.53 1.12 -2.42
CA GLY A 112 -10.12 1.09 -1.99
C GLY A 112 -9.32 2.26 -2.57
N ASP A 113 -9.56 2.63 -3.83
CA ASP A 113 -8.95 3.80 -4.47
C ASP A 113 -9.41 5.09 -3.78
N ALA A 114 -10.70 5.23 -3.53
CA ALA A 114 -11.27 6.38 -2.82
C ALA A 114 -10.73 6.50 -1.38
N MET A 115 -10.56 5.36 -0.69
CA MET A 115 -9.98 5.33 0.65
C MET A 115 -8.52 5.79 0.65
N ARG A 116 -7.71 5.34 -0.33
CA ARG A 116 -6.32 5.81 -0.48
C ARG A 116 -6.25 7.33 -0.66
N ALA A 117 -7.10 7.89 -1.51
CA ALA A 117 -7.17 9.34 -1.71
C ALA A 117 -7.56 10.09 -0.43
N LYS A 118 -8.48 9.55 0.37
CA LYS A 118 -8.83 10.12 1.69
C LYS A 118 -7.67 10.06 2.67
N ILE A 119 -6.99 8.92 2.77
CA ILE A 119 -5.81 8.75 3.65
C ILE A 119 -4.71 9.72 3.25
N ALA A 120 -4.47 9.92 1.94
CA ALA A 120 -3.52 10.89 1.42
C ALA A 120 -3.85 12.33 1.86
N ALA A 121 -5.12 12.72 1.75
CA ALA A 121 -5.58 14.03 2.18
C ALA A 121 -5.40 14.22 3.70
N TRP A 122 -5.86 13.26 4.51
CA TRP A 122 -5.69 13.31 5.95
C TRP A 122 -4.23 13.33 6.41
N TYR A 123 -3.36 12.60 5.71
CA TYR A 123 -1.94 12.63 5.99
C TYR A 123 -1.34 14.01 5.74
N ARG A 124 -1.69 14.65 4.62
CA ARG A 124 -1.28 16.03 4.31
C ARG A 124 -1.77 17.01 5.38
N ASP A 125 -3.06 17.02 5.66
CA ASP A 125 -3.67 17.94 6.64
C ASP A 125 -3.10 17.74 8.05
N GLY A 126 -2.92 16.48 8.46
CA GLY A 126 -2.33 16.14 9.75
C GLY A 126 -0.86 16.55 9.89
N THR A 127 -0.09 16.41 8.80
CA THR A 127 1.32 16.85 8.78
C THR A 127 1.41 18.38 8.85
N GLU A 128 0.53 19.10 8.15
CA GLU A 128 0.42 20.57 8.24
C GLU A 128 0.02 21.03 9.66
N ALA A 129 -0.78 20.22 10.37
CA ALA A 129 -1.14 20.44 11.77
C ALA A 129 -0.06 20.01 12.78
N GLY A 130 1.09 19.50 12.33
CA GLY A 130 2.21 19.09 13.18
C GLY A 130 2.06 17.72 13.86
N LEU A 131 1.14 16.87 13.40
CA LEU A 131 0.97 15.50 13.88
C LEU A 131 2.02 14.56 13.28
N THR A 132 2.40 13.53 14.04
CA THR A 132 3.24 12.43 13.56
C THR A 132 2.43 11.44 12.72
N ALA A 133 3.11 10.65 11.88
CA ALA A 133 2.46 9.62 11.05
C ALA A 133 1.62 8.61 11.86
N ASP A 134 2.09 8.21 13.04
CA ASP A 134 1.37 7.28 13.93
C ASP A 134 0.11 7.93 14.52
N GLU A 135 0.17 9.22 14.88
CA GLU A 135 -1.00 9.98 15.37
C GLU A 135 -2.05 10.17 14.29
N ILE A 136 -1.62 10.52 13.07
CA ILE A 136 -2.49 10.62 11.89
C ILE A 136 -3.18 9.27 11.66
N PHE A 137 -2.43 8.17 11.63
CA PHE A 137 -2.99 6.85 11.40
C PHE A 137 -4.00 6.44 12.48
N ARG A 138 -3.70 6.68 13.76
CA ARG A 138 -4.64 6.42 14.85
C ARG A 138 -5.92 7.25 14.73
N LEU A 139 -5.79 8.52 14.35
CA LEU A 139 -6.95 9.40 14.12
C LEU A 139 -7.82 8.85 12.98
N ILE A 140 -7.22 8.54 11.83
CA ILE A 140 -7.90 7.94 10.67
C ILE A 140 -8.62 6.66 11.08
N TRP A 141 -7.93 5.77 11.78
CA TRP A 141 -8.49 4.51 12.24
C TRP A 141 -9.70 4.72 13.15
N SER A 142 -9.63 5.69 14.07
CA SER A 142 -10.73 6.01 14.99
C SER A 142 -11.95 6.64 14.30
N LEU A 143 -11.75 7.40 13.21
CA LEU A 143 -12.83 8.01 12.44
C LEU A 143 -13.60 6.99 11.59
N GLU A 144 -12.89 5.99 11.07
CA GLU A 144 -13.47 4.93 10.23
C GLU A 144 -14.03 3.75 11.06
N ASN A 145 -13.54 3.59 12.30
CA ASN A 145 -14.04 2.62 13.27
C ASN A 145 -14.41 3.34 14.57
N PRO A 146 -15.40 4.26 14.55
CA PRO A 146 -15.88 4.85 15.78
C PRO A 146 -16.34 3.70 16.67
N ALA A 147 -15.82 3.67 17.91
CA ALA A 147 -16.00 2.55 18.83
C ALA A 147 -17.43 2.00 18.80
N ASN A 148 -17.57 0.68 18.61
CA ASN A 148 -18.75 -0.05 19.05
C ASN A 148 -18.93 0.14 20.57
#